data_AF-A0A4R2KSA5-F1
#
_entry.id   AF-A0A4R2KSA5-F1
#
_cell.length_a   1.000
_cell.length_b   1.000
_cell.length_c   1.000
_cell.angle_alpha   90.00
_cell.angle_beta   90.00
_cell.angle_gamma   90.00
#
_symmetry.space_group_name_H-M   'P 1'
#
loop_
_entity.id
_entity.type
_entity.pdbx_description
1 polymer ?
#
loop_
_entity_poly.entity_id
_entity_poly.type
_entity_poly.pdbx_seq_one_letter_code
_entity_poly.pdbx_strand_id
1 'polypeptide(L)'
;MFDKHKFSEMLLKAKGNRTNEDYYQDCGVSRAYISNYINAKRDKAPSAEIIKKLADASHSNITYEDLMIAAGHIEDGISKKERMADNILQKFIDKGFVKENEDLTDEKRKWILDMVDQALEITRLAKKHPKE
;
A
#
# COMPACT_ATOMS: atom_id res chain seq x y z
N MET A 1 3.99 -2.43 10.67
CA MET A 1 4.80 -3.61 11.06
C MET A 1 5.34 -4.23 9.79
N PHE A 2 6.60 -4.68 9.78
CA PHE A 2 7.21 -5.29 8.60
C PHE A 2 6.63 -6.68 8.34
N ASP A 3 6.16 -6.91 7.12
CA ASP A 3 5.72 -8.23 6.66
C ASP A 3 6.74 -8.81 5.69
N LYS A 4 7.55 -9.74 6.21
CA LYS A 4 8.63 -10.39 5.46
C LYS A 4 8.13 -11.24 4.27
N HIS A 5 6.91 -11.80 4.35
CA HIS A 5 6.35 -12.59 3.27
C HIS A 5 5.84 -11.68 2.16
N LYS A 6 5.13 -10.60 2.52
CA LYS A 6 4.68 -9.59 1.55
C LYS A 6 5.86 -8.92 0.85
N PHE A 7 6.92 -8.58 1.58
CA PHE A 7 8.12 -7.99 1.00
C PHE A 7 8.87 -8.96 0.08
N SER A 8 8.94 -10.23 0.45
CA SER A 8 9.50 -11.29 -0.40
C SER A 8 8.76 -11.43 -1.72
N GLU A 9 7.43 -11.41 -1.69
CA GLU A 9 6.60 -11.47 -2.89
C GLU A 9 6.84 -10.27 -3.81
N MET A 10 6.92 -9.07 -3.25
CA MET A 10 7.22 -7.85 -4.01
C MET A 10 8.61 -7.90 -4.65
N LEU A 11 9.61 -8.47 -3.97
CA LEU A 11 10.93 -8.67 -4.57
C LEU A 11 10.93 -9.69 -5.71
N LEU A 12 10.17 -10.77 -5.59
CA LEU A 12 10.01 -11.74 -6.69
C LEU A 12 9.37 -11.09 -7.92
N LYS A 13 8.37 -10.21 -7.71
CA LYS A 13 7.76 -9.41 -8.78
C LYS A 13 8.76 -8.43 -9.38
N ALA A 14 9.52 -7.68 -8.56
CA ALA A 14 10.52 -6.72 -9.03
C ALA A 14 11.67 -7.39 -9.84
N LYS A 15 12.09 -8.59 -9.41
CA LYS A 15 13.03 -9.44 -10.14
C LYS A 15 12.48 -9.80 -11.52
N GLY A 16 11.20 -10.14 -11.60
CA GLY A 16 10.55 -10.68 -12.80
C GLY A 16 11.15 -12.02 -13.20
N ASN A 17 11.39 -12.21 -14.49
CA ASN A 17 11.88 -13.47 -15.06
C ASN A 17 13.41 -13.68 -14.92
N ARG A 18 14.14 -12.70 -14.38
CA ARG A 18 15.60 -12.77 -14.17
C ARG A 18 15.98 -13.81 -13.13
N THR A 19 17.24 -14.23 -13.13
CA THR A 19 17.76 -15.03 -12.03
C THR A 19 18.02 -14.15 -10.81
N ASN A 20 18.18 -14.75 -9.63
CA ASN A 20 18.61 -14.01 -8.45
C ASN A 20 20.00 -13.40 -8.64
N GLU A 21 20.84 -14.01 -9.49
CA GLU A 21 22.20 -13.57 -9.80
C GLU A 21 22.17 -12.22 -10.52
N ASP A 22 21.42 -12.14 -11.62
CA ASP A 22 21.28 -10.92 -12.41
C ASP A 22 20.71 -9.80 -11.54
N TYR A 23 19.68 -10.11 -10.76
CA TYR A 23 18.98 -9.11 -9.98
C TYR A 23 19.82 -8.49 -8.86
N TYR A 24 20.64 -9.27 -8.13
CA TYR A 24 21.47 -8.66 -7.08
C TYR A 24 22.57 -7.79 -7.67
N GLN A 25 23.12 -8.17 -8.82
CA GLN A 25 24.15 -7.40 -9.54
C GLN A 25 23.58 -6.06 -9.97
N ASP A 26 22.40 -6.07 -10.60
CA ASP A 26 21.69 -4.86 -11.03
C ASP A 26 21.38 -3.94 -9.84
N CYS A 27 20.98 -4.52 -8.70
CA CYS A 27 20.69 -3.77 -7.48
C CYS A 27 21.95 -3.23 -6.76
N GLY A 28 23.15 -3.71 -7.09
CA GLY A 28 24.39 -3.36 -6.38
C GLY A 28 24.40 -3.81 -4.90
N VAL A 29 23.77 -4.94 -4.58
CA VAL A 29 23.71 -5.52 -3.23
C VAL A 29 24.31 -6.93 -3.23
N SER A 30 24.58 -7.53 -2.07
CA SER A 30 25.14 -8.88 -2.07
C SER A 30 24.10 -9.95 -2.43
N ARG A 31 24.53 -11.03 -3.10
CA ARG A 31 23.70 -12.21 -3.42
C ARG A 31 23.00 -12.78 -2.18
N ALA A 32 23.74 -12.88 -1.07
CA ALA A 32 23.21 -13.35 0.21
C ALA A 32 22.12 -12.41 0.76
N TYR A 33 22.24 -11.10 0.52
CA TYR A 33 21.24 -10.12 0.92
C TYR A 33 19.90 -10.37 0.21
N ILE A 34 19.90 -10.41 -1.12
CA ILE A 34 18.70 -10.70 -1.93
C ILE A 34 18.10 -12.06 -1.57
N SER A 35 18.95 -13.09 -1.49
CA SER A 35 18.49 -14.45 -1.18
C SER A 35 17.83 -14.54 0.20
N ASN A 36 18.32 -13.79 1.19
CA ASN A 36 17.72 -13.80 2.52
C ASN A 36 16.33 -13.12 2.53
N TYR A 37 16.12 -12.05 1.77
CA TYR A 37 14.81 -11.40 1.70
C TYR A 37 13.82 -12.14 0.81
N ILE A 38 14.25 -12.69 -0.34
CA ILE A 38 13.42 -13.54 -1.21
C ILE A 38 12.97 -14.84 -0.51
N ASN A 39 13.74 -15.33 0.47
CA ASN A 39 13.36 -16.50 1.25
C ASN A 39 12.71 -16.14 2.60
N ALA A 40 12.33 -14.86 2.80
CA ALA A 40 11.72 -14.36 4.03
C ALA A 40 12.49 -14.74 5.33
N LYS A 41 13.83 -14.82 5.26
CA LYS A 41 14.70 -15.20 6.40
C LYS A 41 15.06 -14.03 7.31
N ARG A 42 14.72 -12.79 6.91
CA ARG A 42 14.98 -11.58 7.69
C ARG A 42 13.69 -11.10 8.34
N ASP A 43 13.76 -10.85 9.64
CA ASP A 43 12.65 -10.26 10.40
C ASP A 43 12.77 -8.73 10.52
N LYS A 44 13.87 -8.16 10.02
CA LYS A 44 14.09 -6.71 9.98
C LYS A 44 13.95 -6.22 8.55
N ALA A 45 13.21 -5.13 8.38
CA ALA A 45 13.05 -4.45 7.10
C ALA A 45 14.39 -3.87 6.61
N PRO A 46 14.63 -3.84 5.29
CA PRO A 46 15.76 -3.11 4.71
C PRO A 46 15.58 -1.60 4.91
N SER A 47 16.68 -0.84 4.84
CA SER A 47 16.61 0.62 4.92
C SER A 47 16.00 1.22 3.65
N ALA A 48 15.46 2.44 3.76
CA ALA A 48 14.91 3.19 2.64
C ALA A 48 15.90 3.31 1.45
N GLU A 49 17.19 3.51 1.72
CA GLU A 49 18.23 3.56 0.69
C GLU A 49 18.37 2.24 -0.07
N ILE A 50 18.35 1.12 0.64
CA ILE A 50 18.43 -0.21 0.02
C ILE A 50 17.16 -0.49 -0.78
N ILE A 51 15.99 -0.13 -0.25
CA ILE A 51 14.72 -0.28 -0.97
C ILE A 51 14.73 0.51 -2.28
N LYS A 52 15.33 1.71 -2.28
CA LYS A 52 15.50 2.51 -3.50
C LYS A 52 16.34 1.79 -4.54
N LYS A 53 17.50 1.23 -4.15
CA LYS A 53 18.35 0.45 -5.08
C LYS A 53 17.61 -0.75 -5.67
N LEU A 54 16.81 -1.44 -4.87
CA LEU A 54 15.99 -2.57 -5.30
C LEU A 54 14.89 -2.14 -6.30
N ALA A 55 14.26 -0.99 -6.04
CA ALA A 55 13.24 -0.42 -6.91
C ALA A 55 13.82 0.08 -8.24
N ASP A 56 14.96 0.76 -8.20
CA ASP A 56 15.62 1.31 -9.38
C ASP A 56 16.07 0.20 -10.36
N ALA A 57 16.43 -0.97 -9.84
CA ALA A 57 16.78 -2.16 -10.61
C ALA A 57 15.58 -3.07 -10.94
N SER A 58 14.35 -2.65 -10.63
CA SER A 58 13.11 -3.39 -10.90
C SER A 58 12.81 -3.40 -12.41
N HIS A 59 12.54 -4.59 -12.96
CA HIS A 59 12.15 -4.76 -14.37
C HIS A 59 10.64 -4.97 -14.52
N SER A 60 9.85 -4.57 -13.54
CA SER A 60 8.40 -4.73 -13.49
C SER A 60 7.76 -3.47 -12.95
N ASN A 61 6.42 -3.42 -12.93
CA ASN A 61 5.66 -2.27 -12.42
C ASN A 61 5.72 -2.11 -10.89
N ILE A 62 6.77 -2.60 -10.23
CA ILE A 62 6.98 -2.42 -8.80
C ILE A 62 7.76 -1.13 -8.58
N THR A 63 7.14 -0.20 -7.86
CA THR A 63 7.69 1.10 -7.54
C THR A 63 8.43 1.08 -6.19
N TYR A 64 9.15 2.16 -5.91
CA TYR A 64 9.75 2.40 -4.60
C TYR A 64 8.69 2.42 -3.48
N GLU A 65 7.53 3.04 -3.72
CA GLU A 65 6.44 3.10 -2.75
C GLU A 65 5.89 1.71 -2.43
N ASP A 66 5.71 0.85 -3.44
CA ASP A 66 5.25 -0.53 -3.26
C ASP A 66 6.15 -1.33 -2.32
N LEU A 67 7.47 -1.22 -2.51
CA LEU A 67 8.45 -1.88 -1.65
C LEU A 67 8.52 -1.25 -0.25
N MET A 68 8.33 0.08 -0.13
CA MET A 68 8.28 0.77 1.16
C MET A 68 7.03 0.39 1.97
N ILE A 69 5.87 0.23 1.31
CA ILE A 69 4.63 -0.29 1.91
C ILE A 69 4.87 -1.70 2.43
N ALA A 70 5.41 -2.59 1.59
CA ALA A 70 5.67 -3.97 1.97
C ALA A 70 6.74 -4.09 3.07
N ALA A 71 7.73 -3.18 3.08
CA ALA A 71 8.72 -3.07 4.15
C ALA A 71 8.13 -2.49 5.45
N GLY A 72 6.90 -1.97 5.42
CA GLY A 72 6.22 -1.38 6.57
C GLY A 72 6.75 0.01 6.95
N HIS A 73 7.44 0.70 6.05
CA HIS A 73 7.93 2.07 6.25
C HIS A 73 6.87 3.13 5.98
N ILE A 74 5.93 2.83 5.08
CA ILE A 74 4.79 3.70 4.77
C ILE A 74 3.49 2.89 4.84
N GLU A 75 2.41 3.55 5.23
CA GLU A 75 1.08 2.93 5.19
C GLU A 75 0.55 2.94 3.76
N ASP A 76 -0.03 1.83 3.34
CA ASP A 76 -0.72 1.73 2.06
C ASP A 76 -1.90 2.73 2.02
N GLY A 77 -1.87 3.65 1.05
CA GLY A 77 -2.93 4.63 0.87
C GLY A 77 -4.29 3.99 0.59
N ILE A 78 -4.32 2.81 -0.03
CA ILE A 78 -5.54 2.02 -0.23
C ILE A 78 -6.05 1.51 1.11
N SER A 79 -5.20 0.87 1.91
CA SER A 79 -5.58 0.41 3.25
C SER A 79 -6.01 1.54 4.19
N LYS A 80 -5.50 2.77 3.98
CA LYS A 80 -5.96 3.95 4.71
C LYS A 80 -7.37 4.37 4.31
N LYS A 81 -7.72 4.31 3.01
CA LYS A 81 -9.07 4.57 2.51
C LYS A 81 -10.06 3.52 3.00
N GLU A 82 -9.69 2.24 2.96
CA GLU A 82 -10.50 1.14 3.48
C GLU A 82 -10.78 1.31 4.97
N ARG A 83 -9.73 1.54 5.79
CA ARG A 83 -9.91 1.87 7.22
C ARG A 83 -10.77 3.10 7.46
N MET A 84 -10.65 4.12 6.60
CA MET A 84 -11.46 5.32 6.73
C MET A 84 -12.94 5.04 6.39
N ALA A 85 -13.19 4.26 5.35
CA ALA A 85 -14.52 3.79 4.98
C ALA A 85 -15.12 2.94 6.11
N ASP A 86 -14.38 1.99 6.68
CA ASP A 86 -14.82 1.17 7.81
C ASP A 86 -15.16 2.02 9.04
N ASN A 87 -14.31 2.99 9.39
CA ASN A 87 -14.57 3.92 10.49
C ASN A 87 -15.82 4.80 10.25
N ILE A 88 -16.07 5.19 9.00
CA ILE A 88 -17.25 5.96 8.62
C ILE A 88 -18.51 5.09 8.70
N LEU A 89 -18.46 3.88 8.16
CA LEU A 89 -19.54 2.89 8.22
C LEU A 89 -19.91 2.57 9.67
N GLN A 90 -18.92 2.31 10.52
CA GLN A 90 -19.16 2.07 11.95
C GLN A 90 -19.86 3.26 12.61
N LYS A 91 -19.44 4.51 12.34
CA LYS A 91 -20.13 5.69 12.86
C LYS A 91 -21.57 5.80 12.37
N PHE A 92 -21.86 5.39 11.14
CA PHE A 92 -23.22 5.36 10.63
C PHE A 92 -24.07 4.27 11.30
N ILE A 93 -23.49 3.12 11.61
CA ILE A 93 -24.13 2.05 12.40
C ILE A 93 -24.41 2.54 13.81
N ASP A 94 -23.43 3.11 14.50
CA ASP A 94 -23.54 3.62 15.88
C ASP A 94 -24.62 4.72 16.01
N LYS A 95 -24.82 5.50 14.94
CA LYS A 95 -25.84 6.55 14.87
C LYS A 95 -27.21 6.05 14.38
N GLY A 96 -27.34 4.76 14.05
CA GLY A 96 -28.58 4.14 13.61
C GLY A 96 -28.98 4.47 12.17
N PHE A 97 -28.08 5.03 11.36
CA PHE A 97 -28.33 5.25 9.92
C PHE A 97 -28.26 3.95 9.12
N VAL A 98 -27.52 2.96 9.60
CA VAL A 98 -27.37 1.63 9.00
C VAL A 98 -27.59 0.58 10.10
N LYS A 99 -28.34 -0.49 9.82
CA LYS A 99 -28.54 -1.58 10.79
C LYS A 99 -27.37 -2.57 10.69
N GLU A 100 -26.81 -2.96 11.83
CA GLU A 100 -25.90 -4.09 11.94
C GLU A 100 -26.63 -5.35 11.41
N ASN A 101 -26.11 -5.95 10.33
CA ASN A 101 -26.63 -7.13 9.62
C ASN A 101 -27.64 -6.92 8.47
N GLU A 102 -27.89 -5.70 7.98
CA GLU A 102 -28.39 -5.57 6.60
C GLU A 102 -27.20 -5.66 5.65
N ASP A 103 -27.21 -6.63 4.73
CA ASP A 103 -26.24 -6.63 3.63
C ASP A 103 -26.29 -5.26 2.97
N LEU A 104 -25.17 -4.55 3.06
CA LEU A 104 -25.03 -3.25 2.43
C LEU A 104 -24.98 -3.54 0.94
N THR A 105 -26.16 -3.46 0.29
CA THR A 105 -26.29 -3.71 -1.14
C THR A 105 -25.26 -2.89 -1.90
N ASP A 106 -24.78 -3.41 -3.03
CA ASP A 106 -23.77 -2.71 -3.84
C ASP A 106 -24.22 -1.28 -4.21
N GLU A 107 -25.53 -1.05 -4.32
CA GLU A 107 -26.12 0.28 -4.52
C GLU A 107 -25.94 1.21 -3.31
N LYS A 108 -26.20 0.74 -2.08
CA LYS A 108 -26.00 1.51 -0.85
C LYS A 108 -24.50 1.82 -0.65
N ARG A 109 -23.61 0.86 -0.93
CA ARG A 109 -22.15 1.06 -0.92
C ARG A 109 -21.72 2.12 -1.92
N LYS A 110 -22.20 2.02 -3.16
CA LYS A 110 -21.89 2.97 -4.24
C LYS A 110 -22.34 4.39 -3.91
N TRP A 111 -23.51 4.55 -3.29
CA TRP A 111 -23.99 5.86 -2.84
C TRP A 111 -23.11 6.47 -1.73
N ILE A 112 -22.66 5.66 -0.76
CA ILE A 112 -21.74 6.14 0.29
C ILE A 112 -20.40 6.57 -0.30
N LEU A 113 -19.85 5.80 -1.25
CA LEU A 113 -18.60 6.15 -1.94
C LEU A 113 -18.76 7.46 -2.72
N ASP A 114 -19.86 7.64 -3.45
CA ASP A 114 -20.15 8.87 -4.20
C ASP A 114 -20.25 10.09 -3.27
N MET A 115 -20.90 9.95 -2.11
CA MET A 115 -20.94 11.02 -1.10
C MET A 115 -19.55 11.38 -0.56
N VAL A 116 -18.69 10.39 -0.31
CA VAL A 116 -17.32 10.64 0.17
C VAL A 116 -16.51 11.36 -0.90
N ASP A 117 -16.62 10.96 -2.16
CA ASP A 117 -15.95 11.63 -3.28
C ASP A 117 -16.44 13.08 -3.44
N GLN A 118 -17.75 13.32 -3.36
CA GLN A 118 -18.30 14.68 -3.35
C GLN A 118 -17.75 15.53 -2.19
N ALA A 119 -17.67 14.98 -0.98
CA ALA A 119 -17.14 15.68 0.19
C ALA A 119 -15.64 16.00 0.07
N LEU A 120 -14.86 15.09 -0.51
CA LEU A 120 -13.44 15.31 -0.82
C LEU A 120 -13.27 16.44 -1.82
N GLU A 121 -14.12 16.48 -2.85
CA GLU A 121 -14.03 17.50 -3.89
C GLU A 121 -14.47 18.88 -3.40
N ILE A 122 -15.49 18.95 -2.52
CA ILE A 122 -15.83 20.19 -1.79
C ILE A 122 -14.63 20.67 -0.97
N THR A 123 -13.97 19.76 -0.25
CA THR A 123 -12.80 20.10 0.58
C THR A 123 -11.63 20.59 -0.29
N ARG A 124 -11.44 20.00 -1.47
CA ARG A 124 -10.43 20.41 -2.45
C ARG A 124 -10.70 21.79 -3.02
N LEU A 125 -11.96 22.10 -3.32
CA LEU A 125 -12.39 23.43 -3.79
C LEU A 125 -12.25 24.49 -2.69
N ALA A 126 -12.61 24.15 -1.45
CA ALA A 126 -12.46 25.04 -0.29
C ALA A 126 -10.99 25.39 0.00
N LYS A 127 -10.05 24.46 -0.23
CA LYS A 127 -8.61 24.73 -0.15
C LYS A 127 -8.07 25.61 -1.27
N LYS A 128 -8.75 25.65 -2.44
CA LYS A 128 -8.33 26.44 -3.61
C LYS A 128 -8.72 27.91 -3.51
N HIS A 129 -9.64 28.26 -2.61
CA HIS A 129 -10.03 29.62 -2.26
C HIS A 129 -9.88 29.81 -0.74
N PRO A 130 -8.67 30.02 -0.20
CA PRO A 130 -8.55 30.53 1.15
C PRO A 130 -9.27 31.88 1.17
N LYS A 131 -10.28 32.02 2.04
CA LYS A 131 -10.91 33.31 2.31
C LYS A 131 -9.79 34.27 2.72
N GLU A 132 -9.63 35.35 1.94
CA GLU A 132 -8.81 36.50 2.27
C GLU A 132 -9.21 37.11 3.62
#